data_AF-A0A2H5Z0E3-F1
#
_entry.id   AF-A0A2H5Z0E3-F1
#
_cell.length_a   1.000
_cell.length_b   1.000
_cell.length_c   1.000
_cell.angle_alpha   90.00
_cell.angle_beta   90.00
_cell.angle_gamma   90.00
#
_symmetry.space_group_name_H-M   'P 1'
#
loop_
_entity.id
_entity.type
_entity.pdbx_description
1 polymer ?
#
loop_
_entity_poly.entity_id
_entity_poly.type
_entity_poly.pdbx_seq_one_letter_code
_entity_poly.pdbx_strand_id
1 'polypeptide(L)'
;MRRLSLAWLLYGAYALALAFGVGGIAIALNNPALWADLELGRAVYAFGMRWGGTAYIVLGALALLVWAWQAIGPRKTLSFFLVTVPISLMAELIGTSTGWPFGNYSYTSGLGWKILDRVPFTIPLSWFTVGLSAYLLAIALRCRISPHLPAWSTVPIGVWLLVVWDLVLDPAMAHESMQARFWVWHQSGAYYGMPVINFFGWALTGFIFMSISRRVWGQEPDRWSPTFPWAIYTANVIFASALCAAVGLWGPIALAALAGLLPATIALRRAGSDRERHPRFKREPFQDALVEEMAWRSLATLARLTLRSRSLQTYGLELVPAHGPAVLAPQHIHHLDDGRVLLATIPRPLRFLVALDWVPNRRWRWLMELLCRLAGWPVIVRPSERDRPGIQYGTAEAQLLLVRGLRDAVRRVAAGQLLVVFPEGYPLIDPHLPGHRATVEGIKPGAIWIAQRAARRLGTPIPVIPVRLRFEQRAAQLIFEPPILVSADCSTVSTAALLADRLGVQALRTTTNTREIAVELLGKDP
;
A
#
# COMPACT_ATOMS: atom_id res chain seq x y z
N MET A 1 1.22 -31.02 -3.02
CA MET A 1 1.44 -30.11 -4.17
C MET A 1 0.37 -30.25 -5.27
N ARG A 2 0.02 -31.45 -5.76
CA ARG A 2 -0.98 -31.66 -6.86
C ARG A 2 -2.43 -31.20 -6.60
N ARG A 3 -2.83 -30.88 -5.36
CA ARG A 3 -4.22 -30.48 -5.03
C ARG A 3 -4.42 -28.95 -4.94
N LEU A 4 -3.39 -28.20 -4.56
CA LEU A 4 -3.38 -26.73 -4.62
C LEU A 4 -3.29 -26.24 -6.08
N SER A 5 -2.69 -27.04 -6.97
CA SER A 5 -2.67 -26.75 -8.41
C SER A 5 -4.07 -26.78 -9.05
N LEU A 6 -5.00 -27.62 -8.55
CA LEU A 6 -6.38 -27.64 -9.05
C LEU A 6 -7.12 -26.34 -8.73
N ALA A 7 -6.97 -25.82 -7.51
CA ALA A 7 -7.58 -24.55 -7.11
C ALA A 7 -7.09 -23.38 -7.98
N TRP A 8 -5.78 -23.32 -8.28
CA TRP A 8 -5.21 -22.29 -9.16
C TRP A 8 -5.60 -22.48 -10.64
N LEU A 9 -5.79 -23.73 -11.09
CA LEU A 9 -6.32 -24.00 -12.44
C LEU A 9 -7.76 -23.52 -12.57
N LEU A 10 -8.61 -23.82 -11.58
CA LEU A 10 -9.98 -23.32 -11.51
C LEU A 10 -10.02 -21.78 -11.41
N TYR A 11 -9.09 -21.19 -10.64
CA TYR A 11 -8.91 -19.73 -10.60
C TYR A 11 -8.52 -19.15 -11.97
N GLY A 12 -7.66 -19.82 -12.73
CA GLY A 12 -7.31 -19.41 -14.09
C GLY A 12 -8.52 -19.40 -15.02
N ALA A 13 -9.34 -20.46 -14.98
CA ALA A 13 -10.59 -20.53 -15.74
C ALA A 13 -11.60 -19.45 -15.30
N TYR A 14 -11.70 -19.22 -13.99
CA TYR A 14 -12.51 -18.15 -13.40
C TYR A 14 -12.07 -16.75 -13.87
N ALA A 15 -10.76 -16.46 -13.83
CA ALA A 15 -10.20 -15.18 -14.27
C ALA A 15 -10.41 -14.97 -15.78
N LEU A 16 -10.30 -16.02 -16.58
CA LEU A 16 -10.62 -15.98 -18.00
C LEU A 16 -12.11 -15.69 -18.24
N ALA A 17 -13.01 -16.31 -17.47
CA ALA A 17 -14.44 -16.07 -17.55
C ALA A 17 -14.81 -14.61 -17.16
N LEU A 18 -14.15 -14.05 -16.14
CA LEU A 18 -14.29 -12.64 -15.78
C LEU A 18 -13.82 -11.71 -16.91
N ALA A 19 -12.63 -11.96 -17.47
CA ALA A 19 -12.08 -11.16 -18.56
C ALA A 19 -12.97 -11.22 -19.81
N PHE A 20 -13.48 -12.41 -20.13
CA PHE A 20 -14.46 -12.60 -21.19
C PHE A 20 -15.77 -11.85 -20.91
N GLY A 21 -16.25 -11.86 -19.66
CA GLY A 21 -17.43 -11.10 -19.24
C GLY A 21 -17.25 -9.59 -19.40
N VAL A 22 -16.10 -9.03 -18.98
CA VAL A 22 -15.78 -7.61 -19.21
C VAL A 22 -15.71 -7.31 -20.70
N GLY A 23 -15.01 -8.13 -21.50
CA GLY A 23 -14.94 -7.94 -22.95
C GLY A 23 -16.32 -7.97 -23.61
N GLY A 24 -17.18 -8.91 -23.22
CA GLY A 24 -18.55 -9.00 -23.71
C GLY A 24 -19.40 -7.77 -23.34
N ILE A 25 -19.38 -7.39 -22.07
CA ILE A 25 -20.27 -6.33 -21.55
C ILE A 25 -19.75 -4.93 -21.88
N ALA A 26 -18.45 -4.67 -21.71
CA ALA A 26 -17.87 -3.34 -21.88
C ALA A 26 -17.53 -3.01 -23.34
N ILE A 27 -17.16 -4.00 -24.15
CA ILE A 27 -16.66 -3.80 -25.52
C ILE A 27 -17.69 -4.28 -26.54
N ALA A 28 -18.11 -5.54 -26.46
CA ALA A 28 -18.96 -6.14 -27.50
C ALA A 28 -20.37 -5.52 -27.53
N LEU A 29 -21.03 -5.33 -26.38
CA LEU A 29 -22.36 -4.69 -26.33
C LEU A 29 -22.35 -3.26 -26.90
N ASN A 30 -21.31 -2.49 -26.60
CA ASN A 30 -21.23 -1.09 -27.01
C ASN A 30 -20.78 -0.90 -28.47
N ASN A 31 -20.23 -1.94 -29.10
CA ASN A 31 -19.67 -1.87 -30.44
C ASN A 31 -20.12 -3.08 -31.29
N PRO A 32 -21.43 -3.24 -31.56
CA PRO A 32 -21.95 -4.40 -32.30
C PRO A 32 -21.37 -4.50 -33.71
N ALA A 33 -21.03 -3.39 -34.34
CA ALA A 33 -20.40 -3.36 -35.67
C ALA A 33 -19.07 -4.15 -35.76
N LEU A 34 -18.40 -4.41 -34.63
CA LEU A 34 -17.13 -5.16 -34.62
C LEU A 34 -17.30 -6.68 -34.80
N TRP A 35 -18.50 -7.21 -34.55
CA TRP A 35 -18.73 -8.67 -34.48
C TRP A 35 -20.07 -9.13 -35.05
N ALA A 36 -21.04 -8.23 -35.24
CA ALA A 36 -22.40 -8.58 -35.63
C ALA A 36 -22.49 -9.24 -37.00
N ASP A 37 -21.58 -8.90 -37.93
CA ASP A 37 -21.57 -9.48 -39.29
C ASP A 37 -20.90 -10.86 -39.34
N LEU A 38 -20.13 -11.21 -38.31
CA LEU A 38 -19.43 -12.50 -38.22
C LEU A 38 -20.33 -13.54 -37.55
N GLU A 39 -20.56 -14.67 -38.21
CA GLU A 39 -21.35 -15.79 -37.64
C GLU A 39 -20.74 -16.30 -36.33
N LEU A 40 -19.41 -16.46 -36.30
CA LEU A 40 -18.67 -16.81 -35.08
C LEU A 40 -18.83 -15.74 -33.99
N GLY A 41 -18.83 -14.45 -34.37
CA GLY A 41 -19.02 -13.33 -33.44
C GLY A 41 -20.39 -13.39 -32.76
N ARG A 42 -21.45 -13.61 -33.53
CA ARG A 42 -22.82 -13.80 -33.01
C ARG A 42 -22.93 -15.04 -32.12
N ALA A 43 -22.32 -16.15 -32.51
CA ALA A 43 -22.33 -17.38 -31.71
C ALA A 43 -21.61 -17.21 -30.37
N VAL A 44 -20.42 -16.59 -30.37
CA VAL A 44 -19.64 -16.29 -29.16
C VAL A 44 -20.38 -15.31 -28.24
N TYR A 45 -21.00 -14.28 -28.82
CA TYR A 45 -21.81 -13.32 -28.06
C TYR A 45 -23.03 -13.99 -27.42
N ALA A 46 -23.79 -14.79 -28.18
CA ALA A 46 -24.94 -15.53 -27.66
C ALA A 46 -24.54 -16.54 -26.57
N PHE A 47 -23.41 -17.24 -26.75
CA PHE A 47 -22.84 -18.11 -25.73
C PHE A 47 -22.49 -17.32 -24.46
N GLY A 48 -21.84 -16.17 -24.61
CA GLY A 48 -21.42 -15.34 -23.49
C GLY A 48 -22.58 -14.74 -22.70
N MET A 49 -23.61 -14.25 -23.38
CA MET A 49 -24.82 -13.77 -22.72
C MET A 49 -25.58 -14.88 -21.99
N ARG A 50 -25.52 -16.11 -22.48
CA ARG A 50 -26.21 -17.26 -21.88
C ARG A 50 -25.47 -17.85 -20.69
N TRP A 51 -24.15 -17.97 -20.77
CA TRP A 51 -23.36 -18.75 -19.81
C TRP A 51 -22.31 -17.93 -19.06
N GLY A 52 -21.92 -16.76 -19.54
CA GLY A 52 -20.82 -15.97 -18.98
C GLY A 52 -21.00 -15.67 -17.49
N GLY A 53 -22.15 -15.11 -17.12
CA GLY A 53 -22.51 -14.80 -15.73
C GLY A 53 -22.49 -16.03 -14.82
N THR A 54 -23.17 -17.10 -15.23
CA THR A 54 -23.21 -18.34 -14.46
C THR A 54 -21.84 -19.01 -14.33
N ALA A 55 -21.08 -19.08 -15.42
CA ALA A 55 -19.81 -19.77 -15.47
C ALA A 55 -18.78 -19.14 -14.52
N TYR A 56 -18.64 -17.81 -14.53
CA TYR A 56 -17.65 -17.18 -13.66
C TYR A 56 -18.03 -17.34 -12.17
N ILE A 57 -19.31 -17.22 -11.81
CA ILE A 57 -19.73 -17.39 -10.40
C ILE A 57 -19.48 -18.82 -9.92
N VAL A 58 -19.85 -19.82 -10.73
CA VAL A 58 -19.66 -21.24 -10.38
C VAL A 58 -18.17 -21.59 -10.31
N LEU A 59 -17.37 -21.16 -11.29
CA LEU A 59 -15.93 -21.40 -11.28
C LEU A 59 -15.24 -20.74 -10.09
N GLY A 60 -15.63 -19.50 -9.73
CA GLY A 60 -15.12 -18.80 -8.56
C GLY A 60 -15.45 -19.52 -7.26
N ALA A 61 -16.71 -19.96 -7.11
CA ALA A 61 -17.16 -20.73 -5.97
C ALA A 61 -16.43 -22.07 -5.83
N LEU A 62 -16.27 -22.81 -6.93
CA LEU A 62 -15.52 -24.07 -6.96
C LEU A 62 -14.04 -23.86 -6.64
N ALA A 63 -13.40 -22.84 -7.23
CA ALA A 63 -12.01 -22.52 -6.98
C ALA A 63 -11.76 -22.22 -5.50
N LEU A 64 -12.60 -21.38 -4.89
CA LEU A 64 -12.51 -21.04 -3.48
C LEU A 64 -12.87 -22.21 -2.58
N LEU A 65 -13.89 -23.01 -2.90
CA LEU A 65 -14.28 -24.18 -2.13
C LEU A 65 -13.14 -25.21 -2.09
N VAL A 66 -12.56 -25.54 -3.25
CA VAL A 66 -11.44 -26.48 -3.38
C VAL A 66 -10.21 -25.97 -2.63
N TRP A 67 -9.92 -24.67 -2.71
CA TRP A 67 -8.82 -24.07 -1.97
C TRP A 67 -9.07 -24.10 -0.45
N ALA A 68 -10.24 -23.63 0.00
CA ALA A 68 -10.59 -23.51 1.41
C ALA A 68 -10.63 -24.88 2.09
N TRP A 69 -11.20 -25.89 1.41
CA TRP A 69 -11.23 -27.27 1.89
C TRP A 69 -9.83 -27.78 2.25
N GLN A 70 -8.82 -27.39 1.45
CA GLN A 70 -7.43 -27.79 1.66
C GLN A 70 -6.69 -26.90 2.65
N ALA A 71 -6.93 -25.59 2.62
CA ALA A 71 -6.15 -24.59 3.36
C ALA A 71 -6.65 -24.38 4.79
N ILE A 72 -7.97 -24.34 5.01
CA ILE A 72 -8.58 -24.10 6.32
C ILE A 72 -9.36 -25.32 6.85
N GLY A 73 -9.46 -26.37 6.03
CA GLY A 73 -10.04 -27.67 6.40
C GLY A 73 -11.53 -27.80 6.08
N PRO A 74 -12.05 -29.05 5.97
CA PRO A 74 -13.40 -29.34 5.52
C PRO A 74 -14.48 -28.82 6.48
N ARG A 75 -14.28 -28.95 7.81
CA ARG A 75 -15.26 -28.50 8.82
C ARG A 75 -15.52 -27.00 8.74
N LYS A 76 -14.46 -26.18 8.69
CA LYS A 76 -14.56 -24.72 8.60
C LYS A 76 -15.16 -24.29 7.25
N THR A 77 -14.71 -24.91 6.17
CA THR A 77 -15.21 -24.63 4.82
C THR A 77 -16.69 -24.97 4.68
N LEU A 78 -17.10 -26.18 5.07
CA LEU A 78 -18.47 -26.64 4.95
C LEU A 78 -19.41 -25.88 5.88
N SER A 79 -19.01 -25.60 7.12
CA SER A 79 -19.83 -24.78 8.02
C SER A 79 -20.04 -23.37 7.47
N PHE A 80 -19.01 -22.72 6.92
CA PHE A 80 -19.18 -21.39 6.32
C PHE A 80 -20.09 -21.44 5.10
N PHE A 81 -19.96 -22.47 4.26
CA PHE A 81 -20.83 -22.69 3.10
C PHE A 81 -22.30 -22.91 3.51
N LEU A 82 -22.54 -23.83 4.46
CA LEU A 82 -23.88 -24.17 4.96
C LEU A 82 -24.54 -23.05 5.77
N VAL A 83 -23.77 -22.10 6.30
CA VAL A 83 -24.32 -20.89 6.94
C VAL A 83 -24.60 -19.81 5.91
N THR A 84 -23.64 -19.54 5.01
CA THR A 84 -23.74 -18.42 4.06
C THR A 84 -24.80 -18.64 3.00
N VAL A 85 -24.85 -19.83 2.38
CA VAL A 85 -25.75 -20.10 1.25
C VAL A 85 -27.23 -20.00 1.65
N PRO A 86 -27.71 -20.65 2.73
CA PRO A 86 -29.11 -20.53 3.13
C PRO A 86 -29.47 -19.12 3.61
N ILE A 87 -28.62 -18.47 4.42
CA ILE A 87 -28.90 -17.14 4.97
C ILE A 87 -28.98 -16.09 3.87
N SER A 88 -28.02 -16.10 2.94
CA SER A 88 -28.06 -15.19 1.78
C SER A 88 -29.27 -15.47 0.90
N LEU A 89 -29.57 -16.74 0.58
CA LEU A 89 -30.75 -17.09 -0.21
C LEU A 89 -32.05 -16.62 0.46
N MET A 90 -32.19 -16.79 1.77
CA MET A 90 -33.35 -16.29 2.52
C MET A 90 -33.44 -14.77 2.47
N ALA A 91 -32.33 -14.07 2.72
CA ALA A 91 -32.31 -12.60 2.64
C ALA A 91 -32.69 -12.09 1.25
N GLU A 92 -32.19 -12.74 0.20
CA GLU A 92 -32.48 -12.43 -1.21
C GLU A 92 -33.95 -12.69 -1.57
N LEU A 93 -34.52 -13.81 -1.11
CA LEU A 93 -35.94 -14.13 -1.32
C LEU A 93 -36.85 -13.14 -0.59
N ILE A 94 -36.51 -12.75 0.64
CA ILE A 94 -37.24 -11.72 1.40
C ILE A 94 -37.06 -10.35 0.72
N GLY A 95 -35.85 -10.01 0.28
CA GLY A 95 -35.55 -8.76 -0.42
C GLY A 95 -36.33 -8.59 -1.71
N THR A 96 -36.28 -9.60 -2.58
CA THR A 96 -36.99 -9.59 -3.88
C THR A 96 -38.51 -9.74 -3.75
N SER A 97 -39.05 -10.04 -2.56
CA SER A 97 -40.50 -10.13 -2.31
C SER A 97 -41.07 -8.93 -1.56
N THR A 98 -40.32 -8.36 -0.61
CA THR A 98 -40.78 -7.30 0.28
C THR A 98 -40.07 -5.96 0.10
N GLY A 99 -38.94 -5.95 -0.59
CA GLY A 99 -38.05 -4.79 -0.67
C GLY A 99 -37.13 -4.61 0.55
N TRP A 100 -37.22 -5.44 1.58
CA TRP A 100 -36.33 -5.43 2.74
C TRP A 100 -35.44 -6.68 2.76
N PRO A 101 -34.12 -6.61 3.01
CA PRO A 101 -33.39 -5.45 3.50
C PRO A 101 -32.66 -4.64 2.41
N PHE A 102 -32.80 -4.96 1.12
CA PHE A 102 -31.96 -4.39 0.06
C PHE A 102 -32.58 -3.21 -0.71
N GLY A 103 -33.89 -3.00 -0.59
CA GLY A 103 -34.68 -2.16 -1.49
C GLY A 103 -35.49 -3.01 -2.47
N ASN A 104 -36.44 -2.41 -3.20
CA ASN A 104 -37.27 -3.11 -4.17
C ASN A 104 -36.51 -3.30 -5.50
N TYR A 105 -36.22 -4.55 -5.85
CA TYR A 105 -35.55 -4.93 -7.10
C TYR A 105 -35.95 -6.34 -7.55
N SER A 106 -35.67 -6.66 -8.81
CA SER A 106 -35.87 -7.99 -9.38
C SER A 106 -34.71 -8.41 -10.28
N TYR A 107 -34.26 -9.65 -10.14
CA TYR A 107 -33.25 -10.24 -11.04
C TYR A 107 -33.79 -10.51 -12.44
N THR A 108 -32.92 -10.44 -13.45
CA THR A 108 -33.20 -10.90 -14.81
C THR A 108 -32.72 -12.35 -15.01
N SER A 109 -32.72 -12.86 -16.24
CA SER A 109 -32.37 -14.25 -16.57
C SER A 109 -30.87 -14.50 -16.81
N GLY A 110 -30.02 -13.46 -16.75
CA GLY A 110 -28.61 -13.55 -17.14
C GLY A 110 -27.68 -14.28 -16.16
N LEU A 111 -28.16 -14.66 -14.97
CA LEU A 111 -27.35 -15.29 -13.91
C LEU A 111 -27.69 -16.76 -13.67
N GLY A 112 -28.51 -17.36 -14.52
CA GLY A 112 -28.94 -18.76 -14.43
C GLY A 112 -30.40 -18.90 -14.00
N TRP A 113 -30.82 -20.13 -13.74
CA TRP A 113 -32.20 -20.42 -13.35
C TRP A 113 -32.51 -19.87 -11.95
N LYS A 114 -33.78 -19.49 -11.74
CA LYS A 114 -34.22 -18.83 -10.51
C LYS A 114 -34.88 -19.81 -9.55
N ILE A 115 -34.55 -19.69 -8.28
CA ILE A 115 -35.22 -20.34 -7.16
C ILE A 115 -36.49 -19.54 -6.86
N LEU A 116 -37.65 -20.22 -6.84
CA LEU A 116 -38.97 -19.62 -6.65
C LEU A 116 -39.26 -18.47 -7.64
N ASP A 117 -38.75 -18.57 -8.87
CA ASP A 117 -38.85 -17.56 -9.93
C ASP A 117 -38.31 -16.16 -9.58
N ARG A 118 -37.57 -16.04 -8.45
CA ARG A 118 -37.08 -14.77 -7.93
C ARG A 118 -35.56 -14.64 -7.97
N VAL A 119 -34.86 -15.56 -7.31
CA VAL A 119 -33.42 -15.40 -7.03
C VAL A 119 -32.61 -16.43 -7.82
N PRO A 120 -31.64 -16.01 -8.67
CA PRO A 120 -30.77 -16.94 -9.38
C PRO A 120 -29.98 -17.83 -8.41
N PHE A 121 -29.87 -19.13 -8.71
CA PHE A 121 -29.16 -20.07 -7.83
C PHE A 121 -27.67 -19.74 -7.62
N THR A 122 -27.09 -18.94 -8.52
CA THR A 122 -25.70 -18.47 -8.47
C THR A 122 -25.48 -17.37 -7.43
N ILE A 123 -26.52 -16.60 -7.07
CA ILE A 123 -26.37 -15.47 -6.14
C ILE A 123 -25.85 -15.93 -4.77
N PRO A 124 -26.43 -16.94 -4.09
CA PRO A 124 -25.86 -17.47 -2.84
C PRO A 124 -24.43 -17.99 -2.97
N LEU A 125 -24.02 -18.48 -4.15
CA LEU A 125 -22.64 -18.90 -4.40
C LEU A 125 -21.69 -17.71 -4.50
N SER A 126 -22.15 -16.59 -5.05
CA SER A 126 -21.41 -15.33 -5.07
C SER A 126 -21.19 -14.81 -3.64
N TRP A 127 -22.25 -14.80 -2.82
CA TRP A 127 -22.18 -14.46 -1.39
C TRP A 127 -21.17 -15.32 -0.64
N PHE A 128 -21.16 -16.64 -0.87
CA PHE A 128 -20.15 -17.54 -0.32
C PHE A 128 -18.74 -17.16 -0.78
N THR A 129 -18.55 -16.92 -2.08
CA THR A 129 -17.24 -16.66 -2.69
C THR A 129 -16.61 -15.37 -2.18
N VAL A 130 -17.35 -14.26 -2.27
CA VAL A 130 -16.86 -12.95 -1.82
C VAL A 130 -16.85 -12.89 -0.29
N GLY A 131 -17.89 -13.41 0.37
CA GLY A 131 -18.03 -13.41 1.82
C GLY A 131 -16.92 -14.18 2.54
N LEU A 132 -16.61 -15.40 2.10
CA LEU A 132 -15.51 -16.18 2.70
C LEU A 132 -14.16 -15.52 2.42
N SER A 133 -13.95 -14.98 1.21
CA SER A 133 -12.72 -14.27 0.86
C SER A 133 -12.53 -13.02 1.73
N ALA A 134 -13.58 -12.21 1.88
CA ALA A 134 -13.59 -11.02 2.74
C ALA A 134 -13.37 -11.37 4.21
N TYR A 135 -14.01 -12.42 4.72
CA TYR A 135 -13.84 -12.88 6.10
C TYR A 135 -12.41 -13.35 6.40
N LEU A 136 -11.81 -14.13 5.50
CA LEU A 136 -10.42 -14.57 5.64
C LEU A 136 -9.46 -13.38 5.54
N LEU A 137 -9.66 -12.47 4.59
CA LEU A 137 -8.87 -11.25 4.50
C LEU A 137 -9.00 -10.39 5.76
N ALA A 138 -10.17 -10.34 6.38
CA ALA A 138 -10.39 -9.67 7.65
C ALA A 138 -9.59 -10.29 8.79
N ILE A 139 -9.51 -11.62 8.87
CA ILE A 139 -8.64 -12.32 9.83
C ILE A 139 -7.18 -11.88 9.62
N ALA A 140 -6.69 -11.98 8.38
CA ALA A 140 -5.32 -11.62 8.04
C ALA A 140 -5.02 -10.14 8.31
N LEU A 141 -5.96 -9.24 7.98
CA LEU A 141 -5.85 -7.80 8.21
C LEU A 141 -5.84 -7.46 9.70
N ARG A 142 -6.75 -8.05 10.48
CA ARG A 142 -6.81 -7.89 11.95
C ARG A 142 -5.50 -8.32 12.59
N CYS A 143 -5.06 -9.54 12.31
CA CYS A 143 -3.79 -10.07 12.81
C CYS A 143 -2.59 -9.19 12.40
N ARG A 144 -2.70 -8.49 11.26
CA ARG A 144 -1.63 -7.64 10.75
C ARG A 144 -1.57 -6.25 11.37
N ILE A 145 -2.70 -5.57 11.48
CA ILE A 145 -2.79 -4.17 11.91
C ILE A 145 -2.83 -4.06 13.43
N SER A 146 -3.54 -4.97 14.10
CA SER A 146 -3.72 -4.94 15.55
C SER A 146 -3.99 -6.34 16.08
N PRO A 147 -2.94 -7.16 16.30
CA PRO A 147 -3.08 -8.54 16.77
C PRO A 147 -3.75 -8.66 18.15
N HIS A 148 -3.75 -7.57 18.94
CA HIS A 148 -4.44 -7.48 20.22
C HIS A 148 -5.96 -7.31 20.12
N LEU A 149 -6.50 -7.00 18.93
CA LEU A 149 -7.94 -6.89 18.76
C LEU A 149 -8.61 -8.24 19.01
N PRO A 150 -9.77 -8.26 19.69
CA PRO A 150 -10.50 -9.50 19.91
C PRO A 150 -10.88 -10.11 18.58
N ALA A 151 -10.92 -11.45 18.52
CA ALA A 151 -11.17 -12.16 17.27
C ALA A 151 -12.58 -11.90 16.69
N TRP A 152 -13.50 -11.40 17.51
CA TRP A 152 -14.81 -10.89 17.05
C TRP A 152 -14.72 -9.63 16.18
N SER A 153 -13.64 -8.84 16.28
CA SER A 153 -13.41 -7.70 15.38
C SER A 153 -13.20 -8.10 13.92
N THR A 154 -12.93 -9.38 13.64
CA THR A 154 -12.90 -9.93 12.28
C THR A 154 -14.24 -9.74 11.57
N VAL A 155 -15.37 -9.84 12.28
CA VAL A 155 -16.72 -9.73 11.68
C VAL A 155 -16.94 -8.34 11.05
N PRO A 156 -16.86 -7.21 11.78
CA PRO A 156 -17.09 -5.91 11.17
C PRO A 156 -16.10 -5.57 10.06
N ILE A 157 -14.85 -6.04 10.12
CA ILE A 157 -13.86 -5.85 9.04
C ILE A 157 -14.26 -6.65 7.79
N GLY A 158 -14.70 -7.90 7.95
CA GLY A 158 -15.15 -8.74 6.84
C GLY A 158 -16.41 -8.21 6.18
N VAL A 159 -17.38 -7.75 6.98
CA VAL A 159 -18.60 -7.09 6.51
C VAL A 159 -18.26 -5.83 5.71
N TRP A 160 -17.33 -5.03 6.21
CA TRP A 160 -16.89 -3.83 5.49
C TRP A 160 -16.28 -4.17 4.12
N LEU A 161 -15.38 -5.16 4.04
CA LEU A 161 -14.81 -5.58 2.75
C LEU A 161 -15.88 -6.12 1.79
N LEU A 162 -16.90 -6.80 2.31
CA LEU A 162 -18.03 -7.29 1.51
C LEU A 162 -18.87 -6.13 0.95
N VAL A 163 -19.22 -5.14 1.79
CA VAL A 163 -19.99 -3.95 1.38
C VAL A 163 -19.21 -3.09 0.38
N VAL A 164 -17.88 -2.99 0.52
CA VAL A 164 -17.05 -2.25 -0.45
C VAL A 164 -17.08 -2.90 -1.84
N TRP A 165 -17.22 -4.23 -1.91
CA TRP A 165 -17.37 -4.90 -3.19
C TRP A 165 -18.73 -4.62 -3.84
N ASP A 166 -19.82 -4.68 -3.07
CA ASP A 166 -21.16 -4.28 -3.51
C ASP A 166 -21.18 -2.82 -4.02
N LEU A 167 -20.53 -1.92 -3.28
CA LEU A 167 -20.41 -0.51 -3.60
C LEU A 167 -19.82 -0.22 -4.99
N VAL A 168 -18.97 -1.10 -5.52
CA VAL A 168 -18.40 -0.92 -6.86
C VAL A 168 -19.13 -1.76 -7.92
N LEU A 169 -19.73 -2.89 -7.55
CA LEU A 169 -20.45 -3.72 -8.50
C LEU A 169 -21.79 -3.10 -8.90
N ASP A 170 -22.60 -2.73 -7.91
CA ASP A 170 -23.99 -2.38 -8.12
C ASP A 170 -24.21 -1.13 -8.99
N PRO A 171 -23.44 -0.03 -8.83
CA PRO A 171 -23.57 1.14 -9.70
C PRO A 171 -23.33 0.82 -11.17
N ALA A 172 -22.39 -0.07 -11.47
CA ALA A 172 -22.13 -0.47 -12.85
C ALA A 172 -23.29 -1.27 -13.43
N MET A 173 -23.82 -2.23 -12.66
CA MET A 173 -24.84 -3.17 -13.13
C MET A 173 -26.24 -2.54 -13.22
N ALA A 174 -26.49 -1.48 -12.45
CA ALA A 174 -27.73 -0.70 -12.47
C ALA A 174 -27.71 0.48 -13.44
N HIS A 175 -26.56 0.82 -14.04
CA HIS A 175 -26.43 2.02 -14.86
C HIS A 175 -27.32 1.97 -16.11
N GLU A 176 -27.94 3.10 -16.47
CA GLU A 176 -28.92 3.13 -17.57
C GLU A 176 -28.30 2.75 -18.92
N SER A 177 -27.03 3.11 -19.12
CA SER A 177 -26.26 2.81 -20.33
C SER A 177 -25.77 1.36 -20.42
N MET A 178 -25.90 0.57 -19.35
CA MET A 178 -25.60 -0.85 -19.38
C MET A 178 -26.78 -1.62 -19.98
N GLN A 179 -26.54 -2.18 -21.16
CA GLN A 179 -27.54 -2.97 -21.89
C GLN A 179 -27.78 -4.35 -21.23
N ALA A 180 -26.76 -4.91 -20.57
CA ALA A 180 -26.87 -6.16 -19.81
C ALA A 180 -27.25 -5.87 -18.35
N ARG A 181 -28.53 -5.60 -18.08
CA ARG A 181 -29.05 -5.44 -16.71
C ARG A 181 -29.31 -6.80 -16.09
N PHE A 182 -28.52 -7.16 -15.08
CA PHE A 182 -28.69 -8.44 -14.36
C PHE A 182 -29.76 -8.36 -13.25
N TRP A 183 -30.06 -7.14 -12.80
CA TRP A 183 -31.21 -6.82 -11.96
C TRP A 183 -31.72 -5.42 -12.30
N VAL A 184 -32.96 -5.15 -11.90
CA VAL A 184 -33.63 -3.87 -12.12
C VAL A 184 -34.16 -3.36 -10.80
N TRP A 185 -33.82 -2.13 -10.46
CA TRP A 185 -34.37 -1.41 -9.31
C TRP A 185 -35.75 -0.84 -9.65
N HIS A 186 -36.72 -1.06 -8.76
CA HIS A 186 -38.08 -0.49 -8.87
C HIS A 186 -38.23 0.80 -8.05
N GLN A 187 -37.12 1.33 -7.57
CA GLN A 187 -37.04 2.56 -6.78
C GLN A 187 -35.69 3.24 -7.04
N SER A 188 -35.69 4.57 -7.10
CA SER A 188 -34.47 5.35 -7.26
C SER A 188 -33.84 5.65 -5.90
N GLY A 189 -32.52 5.55 -5.81
CA GLY A 189 -31.77 5.92 -4.62
C GLY A 189 -30.61 6.87 -4.89
N ALA A 190 -30.06 7.41 -3.80
CA ALA A 190 -29.08 8.50 -3.82
C ALA A 190 -27.69 8.08 -4.35
N TYR A 191 -27.37 6.78 -4.38
CA TYR A 191 -26.06 6.30 -4.81
C TYR A 191 -26.12 5.75 -6.24
N TYR A 192 -25.90 6.60 -7.24
CA TYR A 192 -25.95 6.23 -8.66
C TYR A 192 -27.25 5.48 -9.05
N GLY A 193 -28.39 5.91 -8.51
CA GLY A 193 -29.69 5.28 -8.72
C GLY A 193 -30.02 4.13 -7.75
N MET A 194 -29.03 3.66 -6.96
CA MET A 194 -29.22 2.58 -6.01
C MET A 194 -29.72 3.07 -4.64
N PRO A 195 -30.70 2.38 -4.02
CA PRO A 195 -31.16 2.63 -2.65
C PRO A 195 -30.05 2.47 -1.62
N VAL A 196 -29.90 3.45 -0.71
CA VAL A 196 -28.92 3.36 0.39
C VAL A 196 -29.19 2.18 1.32
N ILE A 197 -30.45 1.75 1.42
CA ILE A 197 -30.85 0.58 2.20
C ILE A 197 -30.18 -0.72 1.68
N ASN A 198 -29.77 -0.77 0.40
CA ASN A 198 -29.00 -1.91 -0.14
C ASN A 198 -27.74 -2.18 0.68
N PHE A 199 -26.96 -1.13 0.97
CA PHE A 199 -25.75 -1.26 1.79
C PHE A 199 -26.05 -1.78 3.19
N PHE A 200 -27.19 -1.40 3.77
CA PHE A 200 -27.63 -1.93 5.05
C PHE A 200 -28.00 -3.42 4.93
N GLY A 201 -28.69 -3.83 3.87
CA GLY A 201 -28.96 -5.24 3.59
C GLY A 201 -27.69 -6.07 3.42
N TRP A 202 -26.69 -5.55 2.70
CA TRP A 202 -25.38 -6.19 2.58
C TRP A 202 -24.64 -6.29 3.91
N ALA A 203 -24.64 -5.21 4.67
CA ALA A 203 -24.02 -5.18 5.99
C ALA A 203 -24.71 -6.16 6.96
N LEU A 204 -26.04 -6.17 7.00
CA LEU A 204 -26.84 -7.01 7.90
C LEU A 204 -26.69 -8.50 7.55
N THR A 205 -26.90 -8.86 6.29
CA THR A 205 -26.76 -10.23 5.80
C THR A 205 -25.34 -10.74 6.05
N GLY A 206 -24.34 -9.94 5.67
CA GLY A 206 -22.92 -10.16 5.95
C GLY A 206 -22.64 -10.42 7.42
N PHE A 207 -23.13 -9.52 8.28
CA PHE A 207 -22.92 -9.58 9.72
C PHE A 207 -23.50 -10.85 10.32
N ILE A 208 -24.70 -11.26 9.91
CA ILE A 208 -25.38 -12.46 10.42
C ILE A 208 -24.57 -13.72 10.06
N PHE A 209 -24.28 -13.96 8.78
CA PHE A 209 -23.61 -15.21 8.39
C PHE A 209 -22.16 -15.26 8.88
N MET A 210 -21.43 -14.13 8.91
CA MET A 210 -20.05 -14.08 9.43
C MET A 210 -20.02 -14.27 10.96
N SER A 211 -20.99 -13.73 11.70
CA SER A 211 -21.09 -13.92 13.15
C SER A 211 -21.42 -15.35 13.54
N ILE A 212 -22.37 -15.99 12.83
CA ILE A 212 -22.69 -17.40 13.05
C ILE A 212 -21.49 -18.27 12.68
N SER A 213 -20.87 -18.03 11.52
CA SER A 213 -19.67 -18.77 11.10
C SER A 213 -18.54 -18.63 12.10
N ARG A 214 -18.31 -17.42 12.64
CA ARG A 214 -17.33 -17.16 13.70
C ARG A 214 -17.59 -18.03 14.93
N ARG A 215 -18.85 -18.09 15.37
CA ARG A 215 -19.27 -18.83 16.56
C ARG A 215 -19.13 -20.34 16.35
N VAL A 216 -19.48 -20.83 15.16
CA VAL A 216 -19.34 -22.25 14.78
C VAL A 216 -17.86 -22.66 14.65
N TRP A 217 -17.01 -21.78 14.14
CA TRP A 217 -15.58 -22.08 13.98
C TRP A 217 -14.84 -22.13 15.32
N GLY A 218 -15.26 -21.33 16.30
CA GLY A 218 -14.62 -21.18 17.61
C GLY A 218 -13.23 -20.54 17.52
N GLN A 219 -12.28 -21.30 16.98
CA GLN A 219 -10.90 -20.87 16.71
C GLN A 219 -10.69 -20.56 15.22
N GLU A 220 -9.95 -19.49 14.94
CA GLU A 220 -9.56 -19.12 13.59
C GLU A 220 -8.61 -20.17 12.97
N PRO A 221 -8.45 -20.20 11.65
CA PRO A 221 -7.41 -21.01 11.03
C PRO A 221 -6.01 -20.42 11.27
N ASP A 222 -5.08 -21.23 11.80
CA ASP A 222 -3.76 -20.78 12.24
C ASP A 222 -2.67 -20.84 11.15
N ARG A 223 -2.81 -21.70 10.14
CA ARG A 223 -1.78 -21.95 9.09
C ARG A 223 -2.37 -21.99 7.69
N TRP A 224 -2.54 -20.82 7.09
CA TRP A 224 -3.02 -20.66 5.72
C TRP A 224 -2.42 -19.39 5.10
N SER A 225 -2.49 -19.26 3.78
CA SER A 225 -1.98 -18.07 3.06
C SER A 225 -3.13 -17.17 2.60
N PRO A 226 -3.07 -15.84 2.83
CA PRO A 226 -4.07 -14.90 2.35
C PRO A 226 -4.02 -14.67 0.83
N THR A 227 -3.03 -15.22 0.12
CA THR A 227 -2.85 -15.01 -1.33
C THR A 227 -4.08 -15.40 -2.15
N PHE A 228 -4.72 -16.54 -1.86
CA PHE A 228 -5.83 -17.01 -2.70
C PHE A 228 -7.13 -16.25 -2.41
N PRO A 229 -7.55 -16.02 -1.14
CA PRO A 229 -8.67 -15.10 -0.84
C PRO A 229 -8.45 -13.70 -1.39
N TRP A 230 -7.22 -13.19 -1.33
CA TRP A 230 -6.87 -11.92 -1.95
C TRP A 230 -7.04 -11.95 -3.47
N ALA A 231 -6.60 -13.01 -4.15
CA ALA A 231 -6.71 -13.14 -5.59
C ALA A 231 -8.17 -13.21 -6.05
N ILE A 232 -9.04 -13.91 -5.32
CA ILE A 232 -10.49 -13.97 -5.58
C ILE A 232 -11.14 -12.59 -5.33
N TYR A 233 -10.89 -11.98 -4.17
CA TYR A 233 -11.48 -10.69 -3.84
C TYR A 233 -11.03 -9.59 -4.81
N THR A 234 -9.74 -9.53 -5.11
CA THR A 234 -9.17 -8.54 -6.03
C THR A 234 -9.68 -8.73 -7.46
N ALA A 235 -9.81 -9.97 -7.94
CA ALA A 235 -10.39 -10.23 -9.26
C ALA A 235 -11.84 -9.74 -9.37
N ASN A 236 -12.67 -9.97 -8.35
CA ASN A 236 -14.04 -9.48 -8.32
C ASN A 236 -14.13 -7.95 -8.25
N VAL A 237 -13.27 -7.30 -7.46
CA VAL A 237 -13.22 -5.83 -7.38
C VAL A 237 -12.71 -5.21 -8.67
N ILE A 238 -11.69 -5.79 -9.31
CA ILE A 238 -11.18 -5.34 -10.62
C ILE A 238 -12.25 -5.53 -11.69
N PHE A 239 -12.95 -6.67 -11.70
CA PHE A 239 -14.07 -6.91 -12.61
C PHE A 239 -15.14 -5.82 -12.47
N ALA A 240 -15.64 -5.58 -11.26
CA ALA A 240 -16.61 -4.52 -10.99
C ALA A 240 -16.09 -3.13 -11.39
N SER A 241 -14.82 -2.83 -11.07
CA SER A 241 -14.18 -1.56 -11.42
C SER A 241 -14.06 -1.36 -12.94
N ALA A 242 -13.79 -2.43 -13.70
CA ALA A 242 -13.75 -2.37 -15.16
C ALA A 242 -15.13 -2.09 -15.74
N LEU A 243 -16.19 -2.68 -15.17
CA LEU A 243 -17.56 -2.37 -15.55
C LEU A 243 -17.92 -0.91 -15.24
N CYS A 244 -17.55 -0.40 -14.06
CA CYS A 244 -17.69 1.03 -13.74
C CYS A 244 -16.95 1.93 -14.73
N ALA A 245 -15.72 1.58 -15.11
CA ALA A 245 -14.93 2.36 -16.06
C ALA A 245 -15.59 2.42 -17.44
N ALA A 246 -16.20 1.31 -17.88
CA ALA A 246 -16.93 1.22 -19.15
C ALA A 246 -18.12 2.18 -19.24
N VAL A 247 -18.69 2.56 -18.09
CA VAL A 247 -19.80 3.52 -18.00
C VAL A 247 -19.39 4.87 -17.40
N GLY A 248 -18.09 5.14 -17.24
CA GLY A 248 -17.56 6.43 -16.77
C GLY A 248 -17.66 6.68 -15.26
N LEU A 249 -17.95 5.66 -14.45
CA LEU A 249 -18.10 5.77 -13.00
C LEU A 249 -16.75 5.67 -12.26
N TRP A 250 -15.97 6.75 -12.23
CA TRP A 250 -14.65 6.76 -11.60
C TRP A 250 -14.68 6.83 -10.06
N GLY A 251 -15.75 7.41 -9.48
CA GLY A 251 -15.91 7.54 -8.03
C GLY A 251 -15.92 6.20 -7.27
N PRO A 252 -16.80 5.24 -7.63
CA PRO A 252 -16.81 3.91 -7.03
C PRO A 252 -15.47 3.17 -7.15
N ILE A 253 -14.76 3.33 -8.28
CA ILE A 253 -13.43 2.73 -8.50
C ILE A 253 -12.42 3.26 -7.49
N ALA A 254 -12.34 4.59 -7.31
CA ALA A 254 -11.43 5.20 -6.35
C ALA A 254 -11.74 4.72 -4.91
N LEU A 255 -13.03 4.63 -4.57
CA LEU A 255 -13.45 4.15 -3.25
C LEU A 255 -13.11 2.67 -3.05
N ALA A 256 -13.34 1.81 -4.04
CA ALA A 256 -12.97 0.40 -3.97
C ALA A 256 -11.45 0.18 -3.90
N ALA A 257 -10.66 1.02 -4.57
CA ALA A 257 -9.21 0.98 -4.48
C ALA A 257 -8.72 1.31 -3.05
N LEU A 258 -9.25 2.38 -2.45
CA LEU A 258 -8.84 2.85 -1.12
C LEU A 258 -9.41 2.03 0.03
N ALA A 259 -10.70 1.66 -0.04
CA ALA A 259 -11.42 0.97 1.03
C ALA A 259 -11.51 -0.55 0.83
N GLY A 260 -11.13 -1.09 -0.33
CA GLY A 260 -11.17 -2.52 -0.60
C GLY A 260 -9.78 -3.09 -0.88
N LEU A 261 -9.19 -2.71 -2.01
CA LEU A 261 -7.93 -3.27 -2.50
C LEU A 261 -6.74 -2.94 -1.61
N LEU A 262 -6.60 -1.70 -1.13
CA LEU A 262 -5.50 -1.31 -0.25
C LEU A 262 -5.51 -2.11 1.08
N PRO A 263 -6.62 -2.21 1.81
CA PRO A 263 -6.72 -3.08 3.00
C PRO A 263 -6.49 -4.56 2.68
N ALA A 264 -7.09 -5.08 1.60
CA ALA A 264 -6.90 -6.47 1.18
C ALA A 264 -5.43 -6.77 0.85
N THR A 265 -4.70 -5.85 0.22
CA THR A 265 -3.26 -6.00 -0.08
C THR A 265 -2.39 -5.87 1.17
N ILE A 266 -2.77 -5.02 2.13
CA ILE A 266 -2.09 -4.95 3.44
C ILE A 266 -2.15 -6.31 4.15
N ALA A 267 -3.27 -7.04 4.02
CA ALA A 267 -3.46 -8.37 4.61
C ALA A 267 -2.45 -9.42 4.06
N LEU A 268 -1.88 -9.23 2.86
CA LEU A 268 -0.86 -10.13 2.31
C LEU A 268 0.53 -9.98 2.94
N ARG A 269 0.81 -8.85 3.57
CA ARG A 269 2.16 -8.57 4.10
C ARG A 269 2.38 -9.42 5.36
N ARG A 270 3.39 -10.30 5.35
CA ARG A 270 3.76 -11.15 6.51
C ARG A 270 3.76 -10.34 7.80
N ALA A 271 3.00 -10.81 8.80
CA ALA A 271 3.00 -10.28 10.14
C ALA A 271 4.44 -10.28 10.68
N GLY A 272 4.92 -9.10 11.08
CA GLY A 272 6.17 -8.99 11.80
C GLY A 272 5.93 -9.38 13.25
N SER A 273 5.90 -10.68 13.54
CA SER A 273 5.97 -11.20 14.91
C SER A 273 6.78 -12.49 14.93
N ASP A 274 8.09 -12.33 15.02
CA ASP A 274 8.97 -13.23 15.78
C ASP A 274 9.95 -12.33 16.54
N ARG A 275 9.45 -11.76 17.64
CA ARG A 275 10.31 -11.44 18.77
C ARG A 275 10.35 -12.71 19.60
N GLU A 276 11.56 -13.24 19.76
CA GLU A 276 11.94 -14.35 20.66
C GLU A 276 11.75 -15.79 20.15
N ARG A 277 12.61 -16.21 19.21
CA ARG A 277 13.67 -17.24 19.39
C ARG A 277 14.20 -17.63 18.01
N HIS A 278 15.50 -17.42 17.80
CA HIS A 278 16.24 -17.73 16.57
C HIS A 278 16.29 -19.26 16.30
N PRO A 279 16.39 -19.74 15.04
CA PRO A 279 17.52 -19.43 14.17
C PRO A 279 17.18 -18.96 12.74
N ARG A 280 18.06 -18.07 12.25
CA ARG A 280 18.21 -17.51 10.91
C ARG A 280 17.52 -18.29 9.76
N PHE A 281 16.41 -17.74 9.27
CA PHE A 281 16.08 -17.82 7.84
C PHE A 281 16.30 -16.44 7.22
N LYS A 282 17.29 -16.35 6.33
CA LYS A 282 17.56 -15.16 5.51
C LYS A 282 16.29 -14.82 4.74
N ARG A 283 15.72 -13.63 4.96
CA ARG A 283 14.82 -13.02 3.97
C ARG A 283 15.63 -12.85 2.69
N GLU A 284 15.07 -13.29 1.57
CA GLU A 284 15.62 -13.07 0.23
C GLU A 284 15.86 -11.56 0.02
N PRO A 285 17.11 -11.08 -0.05
CA PRO A 285 17.44 -9.65 -0.23
C PRO A 285 16.76 -9.03 -1.45
N PHE A 286 16.38 -9.86 -2.41
CA PHE A 286 15.78 -9.49 -3.69
C PHE A 286 14.39 -8.86 -3.56
N GLN A 287 13.54 -9.34 -2.63
CA GLN A 287 12.16 -8.83 -2.52
C GLN A 287 12.10 -7.43 -1.93
N ASP A 288 12.91 -7.16 -0.91
CA ASP A 288 13.02 -5.82 -0.31
C ASP A 288 13.64 -4.83 -1.31
N ALA A 289 14.63 -5.28 -2.09
CA ALA A 289 15.24 -4.46 -3.14
C ALA A 289 14.24 -4.07 -4.25
N LEU A 290 13.38 -4.99 -4.70
CA LEU A 290 12.38 -4.72 -5.73
C LEU A 290 11.35 -3.68 -5.26
N VAL A 291 10.85 -3.80 -4.03
CA VAL A 291 9.89 -2.84 -3.47
C VAL A 291 10.52 -1.46 -3.32
N GLU A 292 11.74 -1.40 -2.79
CA GLU A 292 12.49 -0.16 -2.64
C GLU A 292 12.81 0.51 -3.99
N GLU A 293 13.04 -0.27 -5.04
CA GLU A 293 13.27 0.21 -6.41
C GLU A 293 11.98 0.76 -7.03
N MET A 294 10.86 0.03 -6.90
CA MET A 294 9.55 0.50 -7.36
C MET A 294 9.11 1.78 -6.65
N ALA A 295 9.35 1.88 -5.34
CA ALA A 295 9.06 3.08 -4.57
C ALA A 295 9.87 4.28 -5.08
N TRP A 296 11.18 4.12 -5.29
CA TRP A 296 12.02 5.17 -5.84
C TRP A 296 11.57 5.60 -7.25
N ARG A 297 11.33 4.65 -8.17
CA ARG A 297 10.85 4.98 -9.53
C ARG A 297 9.54 5.74 -9.51
N SER A 298 8.63 5.37 -8.63
CA SER A 298 7.33 6.04 -8.48
C SER A 298 7.52 7.48 -7.98
N LEU A 299 8.36 7.68 -6.95
CA LEU A 299 8.68 8.99 -6.39
C LEU A 299 9.43 9.88 -7.39
N ALA A 300 10.40 9.34 -8.11
CA ALA A 300 11.15 10.06 -9.14
C ALA A 300 10.25 10.46 -10.31
N THR A 301 9.35 9.58 -10.75
CA THR A 301 8.36 9.88 -11.80
C THR A 301 7.42 10.99 -11.33
N LEU A 302 6.87 10.89 -10.12
CA LEU A 302 6.01 11.92 -9.54
C LEU A 302 6.74 13.26 -9.39
N ALA A 303 8.00 13.25 -8.95
CA ALA A 303 8.82 14.45 -8.85
C ALA A 303 9.01 15.12 -10.22
N ARG A 304 9.34 14.34 -11.27
CA ARG A 304 9.46 14.85 -12.64
C ARG A 304 8.14 15.42 -13.16
N LEU A 305 7.03 14.71 -12.95
CA LEU A 305 5.69 15.16 -13.37
C LEU A 305 5.31 16.50 -12.72
N THR A 306 5.52 16.61 -11.40
CA THR A 306 5.14 17.79 -10.64
C THR A 306 6.10 18.97 -10.80
N LEU A 307 7.30 18.74 -11.34
CA LEU A 307 8.28 19.78 -11.68
C LEU A 307 8.36 20.09 -13.18
N ARG A 308 7.46 19.55 -14.01
CA ARG A 308 7.46 19.78 -15.48
C ARG A 308 7.41 21.26 -15.88
N SER A 309 6.79 22.10 -15.06
CA SER A 309 6.67 23.54 -15.29
C SER A 309 7.89 24.34 -14.81
N ARG A 310 8.89 23.68 -14.21
CA ARG A 310 10.09 24.30 -13.64
C ARG A 310 11.33 23.87 -14.42
N SER A 311 12.18 24.83 -14.79
CA SER A 311 13.46 24.54 -15.44
C SER A 311 14.45 23.99 -14.42
N LEU A 312 14.88 22.74 -14.58
CA LEU A 312 15.90 22.12 -13.72
C LEU A 312 17.27 22.21 -14.40
N GLN A 313 18.22 22.85 -13.73
CA GLN A 313 19.61 22.95 -14.20
C GLN A 313 20.52 22.20 -13.23
N THR A 314 21.41 21.37 -13.76
CA THR A 314 22.35 20.58 -12.97
C THR A 314 23.78 20.87 -13.41
N TYR A 315 24.66 21.16 -12.45
CA TYR A 315 26.08 21.42 -12.67
C TYR A 315 26.89 20.43 -11.84
N GLY A 316 27.83 19.70 -12.46
CA GLY A 316 28.68 18.74 -11.73
C GLY A 316 28.01 17.38 -11.45
N LEU A 317 26.91 17.02 -12.13
CA LEU A 317 26.19 15.76 -11.88
C LEU A 317 27.08 14.53 -12.10
N GLU A 318 28.07 14.63 -12.99
CA GLU A 318 29.11 13.64 -13.27
C GLU A 318 29.97 13.30 -12.03
N LEU A 319 30.00 14.16 -11.02
CA LEU A 319 30.70 13.92 -9.75
C LEU A 319 29.93 12.92 -8.85
N VAL A 320 28.66 12.63 -9.16
CA VAL A 320 27.86 11.64 -8.43
C VAL A 320 28.16 10.23 -8.97
N PRO A 321 28.67 9.30 -8.14
CA PRO A 321 28.99 7.95 -8.59
C PRO A 321 27.75 7.20 -9.09
N ALA A 322 27.84 6.67 -10.31
CA ALA A 322 26.79 5.85 -10.92
C ALA A 322 26.49 4.58 -10.11
N HIS A 323 27.50 4.01 -9.46
CA HIS A 323 27.40 2.81 -8.61
C HIS A 323 28.30 2.95 -7.38
N GLY A 324 28.11 2.07 -6.40
CA GLY A 324 28.93 2.05 -5.18
C GLY A 324 28.47 3.02 -4.08
N PRO A 325 29.15 2.97 -2.91
CA PRO A 325 28.73 3.65 -1.69
C PRO A 325 29.02 5.16 -1.77
N ALA A 326 28.05 6.00 -1.44
CA ALA A 326 28.22 7.45 -1.42
C ALA A 326 27.21 8.12 -0.49
N VAL A 327 27.56 9.30 0.02
CA VAL A 327 26.67 10.16 0.80
C VAL A 327 26.51 11.49 0.07
N LEU A 328 25.28 11.90 -0.17
CA LEU A 328 24.94 13.21 -0.71
C LEU A 328 24.58 14.14 0.46
N ALA A 329 25.22 15.30 0.52
CA ALA A 329 25.01 16.30 1.56
C ALA A 329 24.49 17.61 0.95
N PRO A 330 23.19 17.68 0.60
CA PRO A 330 22.58 18.89 0.05
C PRO A 330 22.26 19.94 1.11
N GLN A 331 22.25 21.21 0.73
CA GLN A 331 21.65 22.28 1.53
C GLN A 331 20.16 22.02 1.78
N HIS A 332 19.62 22.50 2.89
CA HIS A 332 18.21 22.32 3.23
C HIS A 332 17.46 23.67 3.20
N ILE A 333 16.92 24.01 2.03
CA ILE A 333 16.22 25.28 1.80
C ILE A 333 14.71 25.10 2.00
N HIS A 334 14.11 24.12 1.34
CA HIS A 334 12.67 23.88 1.38
C HIS A 334 12.36 22.48 1.92
N HIS A 335 11.37 22.39 2.82
CA HIS A 335 10.95 21.11 3.43
C HIS A 335 10.61 19.98 2.43
N LEU A 336 10.10 20.29 1.23
CA LEU A 336 9.65 19.30 0.24
C LEU A 336 10.32 19.45 -1.14
N ASP A 337 10.56 20.69 -1.58
CA ASP A 337 11.11 20.94 -2.93
C ASP A 337 12.54 20.45 -3.08
N ASP A 338 13.36 20.49 -2.02
CA ASP A 338 14.74 19.97 -2.04
C ASP A 338 14.78 18.48 -2.43
N GLY A 339 13.93 17.67 -1.79
CA GLY A 339 13.83 16.24 -2.09
C GLY A 339 13.31 15.98 -3.50
N ARG A 340 12.33 16.77 -3.97
CA ARG A 340 11.75 16.62 -5.31
C ARG A 340 12.77 16.91 -6.41
N VAL A 341 13.54 18.00 -6.29
CA VAL A 341 14.54 18.33 -7.33
C VAL A 341 15.65 17.29 -7.38
N LEU A 342 16.07 16.73 -6.22
CA LEU A 342 17.04 15.63 -6.16
C LEU A 342 16.50 14.35 -6.82
N LEU A 343 15.26 13.96 -6.48
CA LEU A 343 14.60 12.78 -7.05
C LEU A 343 14.37 12.89 -8.57
N ALA A 344 14.12 14.10 -9.06
CA ALA A 344 13.88 14.33 -10.49
C ALA A 344 15.18 14.26 -11.32
N THR A 345 16.30 14.70 -10.74
CA THR A 345 17.58 14.92 -11.44
C THR A 345 18.56 13.75 -11.33
N ILE A 346 18.69 13.11 -10.16
CA ILE A 346 19.71 12.09 -9.94
C ILE A 346 19.26 10.74 -10.54
N PRO A 347 20.02 10.15 -11.48
CA PRO A 347 19.61 8.93 -12.20
C PRO A 347 19.88 7.64 -11.42
N ARG A 348 19.77 7.67 -10.08
CA ARG A 348 20.07 6.54 -9.20
C ARG A 348 19.15 6.52 -7.97
N PRO A 349 18.81 5.34 -7.42
CA PRO A 349 18.03 5.23 -6.19
C PRO A 349 18.58 6.05 -5.02
N LEU A 350 17.78 7.00 -4.54
CA LEU A 350 18.09 7.86 -3.40
C LEU A 350 17.48 7.31 -2.11
N ARG A 351 18.30 7.20 -1.07
CA ARG A 351 17.85 6.86 0.29
C ARG A 351 17.95 8.09 1.18
N PHE A 352 16.85 8.68 1.60
CA PHE A 352 16.88 9.84 2.49
C PHE A 352 16.96 9.40 3.95
N LEU A 353 17.80 10.07 4.74
CA LEU A 353 17.75 9.98 6.20
C LEU A 353 16.66 10.93 6.69
N VAL A 354 15.58 10.37 7.26
CA VAL A 354 14.38 11.14 7.64
C VAL A 354 14.26 11.25 9.15
N ALA A 355 14.15 12.48 9.66
CA ALA A 355 13.76 12.75 11.04
C ALA A 355 12.23 12.84 11.15
N LEU A 356 11.63 12.07 12.07
CA LEU A 356 10.16 12.07 12.32
C LEU A 356 9.78 12.77 13.63
N ASP A 357 10.57 13.74 14.04
CA ASP A 357 10.40 14.54 15.25
C ASP A 357 9.35 15.65 15.11
N TRP A 358 8.78 15.85 13.93
CA TRP A 358 7.66 16.77 13.66
C TRP A 358 6.29 16.08 13.65
N VAL A 359 6.24 14.75 13.77
CA VAL A 359 5.00 13.98 13.56
C VAL A 359 4.13 14.00 14.84
N PRO A 360 2.89 14.50 14.79
CA PRO A 360 2.13 14.88 15.99
C PRO A 360 1.46 13.71 16.72
N ASN A 361 1.25 12.57 16.07
CA ASN A 361 0.59 11.44 16.72
C ASN A 361 1.14 10.08 16.27
N ARG A 362 0.89 9.06 17.11
CA ARG A 362 1.41 7.70 16.91
C ARG A 362 0.93 7.04 15.62
N ARG A 363 -0.25 7.43 15.12
CA ARG A 363 -0.82 6.93 13.85
C ARG A 363 -0.07 7.50 12.64
N TRP A 364 0.13 8.82 12.59
CA TRP A 364 0.93 9.47 11.57
C TRP A 364 2.38 9.00 11.60
N ARG A 365 2.94 8.79 12.80
CA ARG A 365 4.29 8.24 12.94
C ARG A 365 4.39 6.86 12.30
N TRP A 366 3.46 5.96 12.63
CA TRP A 366 3.43 4.63 12.05
C TRP A 366 3.32 4.68 10.51
N LEU A 367 2.46 5.57 9.99
CA LEU A 367 2.31 5.77 8.55
C LEU A 367 3.62 6.25 7.91
N MET A 368 4.26 7.27 8.49
CA MET A 368 5.52 7.81 7.99
C MET A 368 6.66 6.79 8.06
N GLU A 369 6.77 6.03 9.15
CA GLU A 369 7.73 4.93 9.28
C GLU A 369 7.50 3.85 8.22
N LEU A 370 6.24 3.54 7.90
CA LEU A 370 5.89 2.60 6.85
C LEU A 370 6.31 3.12 5.47
N LEU A 371 6.00 4.38 5.15
CA LEU A 371 6.37 5.01 3.88
C LEU A 371 7.89 5.08 3.71
N CYS A 372 8.62 5.52 4.74
CA CYS A 372 10.08 5.55 4.73
C CYS A 372 10.66 4.15 4.55
N ARG A 373 10.11 3.13 5.24
CA ARG A 373 10.56 1.75 5.08
C ARG A 373 10.35 1.22 3.67
N LEU A 374 9.21 1.51 3.04
CA LEU A 374 8.94 1.11 1.66
C LEU A 374 9.91 1.80 0.67
N ALA A 375 10.32 3.03 0.96
CA ALA A 375 11.31 3.76 0.17
C ALA A 375 12.77 3.39 0.51
N GLY A 376 13.01 2.54 1.51
CA GLY A 376 14.34 2.20 2.00
C GLY A 376 15.03 3.36 2.73
N TRP A 377 14.28 4.29 3.29
CA TRP A 377 14.76 5.49 3.95
C TRP A 377 14.95 5.23 5.45
N PRO A 378 16.19 5.34 5.98
CA PRO A 378 16.43 5.26 7.42
C PRO A 378 15.70 6.36 8.17
N VAL A 379 15.10 5.99 9.31
CA VAL A 379 14.32 6.90 10.15
C VAL A 379 15.03 7.12 11.47
N ILE A 380 15.11 8.39 11.90
CA ILE A 380 15.65 8.79 13.20
C ILE A 380 14.66 9.67 13.96
N VAL A 381 14.84 9.75 15.27
CA VAL A 381 14.17 10.73 16.15
C VAL A 381 15.28 11.49 16.88
N ARG A 382 15.24 12.82 16.85
CA ARG A 382 16.26 13.67 17.48
C ARG A 382 15.92 13.87 18.97
N PRO A 383 16.81 13.50 19.92
CA PRO A 383 16.54 13.60 21.35
C PRO A 383 16.34 15.03 21.87
N SER A 384 17.01 16.02 21.26
CA SER A 384 16.95 17.44 21.65
C SER A 384 15.57 18.08 21.50
N GLU A 385 14.62 17.40 20.87
CA GLU A 385 13.31 17.94 20.47
C GLU A 385 12.15 17.20 21.15
N ARG A 386 12.48 16.44 22.19
CA ARG A 386 11.55 15.53 22.88
C ARG A 386 10.45 16.23 23.66
N ASP A 387 10.72 17.43 24.17
CA ASP A 387 9.83 18.16 25.08
C ASP A 387 8.87 19.11 24.33
N ARG A 388 8.70 18.93 23.02
CA ARG A 388 7.76 19.72 22.21
C ARG A 388 6.30 19.42 22.57
N PRO A 389 5.45 20.45 22.76
CA PRO A 389 4.03 20.25 23.07
C PRO A 389 3.33 19.48 21.95
N GLY A 390 2.63 18.39 22.32
CA GLY A 390 1.89 17.54 21.39
C GLY A 390 2.64 16.29 20.90
N ILE A 391 3.91 16.10 21.27
CA ILE A 391 4.73 14.96 20.83
C ILE A 391 5.03 14.04 22.02
N GLN A 392 4.75 12.74 21.89
CA GLN A 392 4.99 11.75 22.96
C GLN A 392 6.01 10.70 22.49
N TYR A 393 7.30 10.99 22.69
CA TYR A 393 8.36 9.97 22.61
C TYR A 393 8.92 9.68 24.01
N GLY A 394 8.94 8.41 24.42
CA GLY A 394 9.70 8.00 25.61
C GLY A 394 11.20 8.23 25.40
N THR A 395 11.97 8.59 26.44
CA THR A 395 13.43 8.80 26.38
C THR A 395 14.13 7.62 25.72
N ALA A 396 13.86 6.43 26.26
CA ALA A 396 14.44 5.18 25.81
C ALA A 396 14.03 4.84 24.36
N GLU A 397 12.83 5.24 23.94
CA GLU A 397 12.31 4.97 22.61
C GLU A 397 12.98 5.87 21.55
N ALA A 398 13.12 7.16 21.84
CA ALA A 398 13.78 8.11 20.96
C ALA A 398 15.26 7.73 20.74
N GLN A 399 16.00 7.44 21.81
CA GLN A 399 17.39 6.97 21.73
C GLN A 399 17.51 5.69 20.91
N LEU A 400 16.63 4.71 21.16
CA LEU A 400 16.64 3.44 20.44
C LEU A 400 16.41 3.63 18.93
N LEU A 401 15.54 4.56 18.54
CA LEU A 401 15.29 4.85 17.13
C LEU A 401 16.41 5.63 16.48
N LEU A 402 17.02 6.59 17.17
CA LEU A 402 18.21 7.27 16.69
C LEU A 402 19.33 6.27 16.39
N VAL A 403 19.65 5.40 17.37
CA VAL A 403 20.70 4.38 17.22
C VAL A 403 20.38 3.41 16.08
N ARG A 404 19.13 2.94 15.98
CA ARG A 404 18.72 2.03 14.91
C ARG A 404 18.79 2.68 13.54
N GLY A 405 18.29 3.91 13.41
CA GLY A 405 18.30 4.65 12.15
C GLY A 405 19.72 4.94 11.67
N LEU A 406 20.61 5.41 12.55
CA LEU A 406 22.01 5.64 12.20
C LEU A 406 22.74 4.35 11.82
N ARG A 407 22.52 3.25 12.55
CA ARG A 407 23.09 1.94 12.17
C ARG A 407 22.56 1.45 10.82
N ASP A 408 21.30 1.72 10.52
CA ASP A 408 20.70 1.36 9.23
C ASP A 408 21.30 2.18 8.09
N ALA A 409 21.44 3.50 8.28
CA ALA A 409 22.10 4.39 7.34
C ALA A 409 23.53 3.92 7.02
N VAL A 410 24.34 3.59 8.03
CA VAL A 410 25.70 3.04 7.84
C VAL A 410 25.67 1.72 7.07
N ARG A 411 24.71 0.82 7.36
CA ARG A 411 24.58 -0.44 6.61
C ARG A 411 24.23 -0.20 5.15
N ARG A 412 23.35 0.75 4.86
CA ARG A 412 22.91 1.06 3.49
C ARG A 412 24.03 1.66 2.67
N VAL A 413 24.76 2.63 3.22
CA VAL A 413 25.97 3.14 2.58
C VAL A 413 26.97 2.01 2.37
N ALA A 414 27.25 1.19 3.39
CA ALA A 414 28.16 0.05 3.25
C ALA A 414 27.69 -1.00 2.23
N ALA A 415 26.38 -1.12 1.98
CA ALA A 415 25.81 -1.97 0.94
C ALA A 415 25.92 -1.36 -0.48
N GLY A 416 26.62 -0.24 -0.62
CA GLY A 416 26.81 0.43 -1.90
C GLY A 416 25.64 1.34 -2.31
N GLN A 417 24.75 1.74 -1.40
CA GLN A 417 23.64 2.63 -1.71
C GLN A 417 24.04 4.12 -1.60
N LEU A 418 23.30 5.00 -2.29
CA LEU A 418 23.45 6.46 -2.21
C LEU A 418 22.51 7.02 -1.14
N LEU A 419 23.07 7.52 -0.04
CA LEU A 419 22.33 8.08 1.09
C LEU A 419 22.32 9.62 1.01
N VAL A 420 21.15 10.24 1.12
CA VAL A 420 20.98 11.69 1.21
C VAL A 420 20.81 12.09 2.66
N VAL A 421 21.65 13.00 3.14
CA VAL A 421 21.62 13.54 4.50
C VAL A 421 21.68 15.06 4.44
N PHE A 422 20.62 15.73 4.90
CA PHE A 422 20.63 17.18 5.05
C PHE A 422 21.46 17.57 6.29
N PRO A 423 22.65 18.18 6.12
CA PRO A 423 23.59 18.43 7.21
C PRO A 423 23.11 19.50 8.19
N GLU A 424 22.27 20.43 7.72
CA GLU A 424 21.65 21.49 8.52
C GLU A 424 20.55 20.92 9.46
N GLY A 425 19.98 19.78 9.11
CA GLY A 425 18.94 19.08 9.87
C GLY A 425 17.54 19.69 9.77
N TYR A 426 17.38 20.99 9.56
CA TYR A 426 16.08 21.65 9.35
C TYR A 426 16.10 22.53 8.09
N PRO A 427 14.98 22.59 7.34
CA PRO A 427 14.89 23.44 6.17
C PRO A 427 14.76 24.92 6.57
N LEU A 428 15.33 25.80 5.76
CA LEU A 428 15.18 27.25 5.92
C LEU A 428 13.72 27.73 5.81
N ILE A 429 12.93 27.06 4.96
CA ILE A 429 11.52 27.37 4.68
C ILE A 429 10.66 26.14 5.01
N ASP A 430 10.07 26.17 6.21
CA ASP A 430 9.15 25.16 6.72
C ASP A 430 7.76 25.76 7.05
N PRO A 431 6.68 25.34 6.36
CA PRO A 431 5.32 25.76 6.69
C PRO A 431 4.79 25.16 7.99
N HIS A 432 5.38 24.07 8.49
CA HIS A 432 4.98 23.40 9.72
C HIS A 432 5.71 23.91 10.96
N LEU A 433 6.83 24.62 10.78
CA LEU A 433 7.62 25.24 11.85
C LEU A 433 7.96 26.72 11.52
N PRO A 434 6.95 27.60 11.38
CA PRO A 434 7.18 29.02 11.14
C PRO A 434 7.77 29.67 12.40
N GLY A 435 9.10 29.75 12.52
CA GLY A 435 9.75 30.45 13.64
C GLY A 435 11.05 29.86 14.17
N HIS A 436 11.47 28.65 13.77
CA HIS A 436 12.82 28.11 14.08
C HIS A 436 13.96 28.83 13.31
N ARG A 437 13.66 30.03 12.80
CA ARG A 437 14.38 30.80 11.77
C ARG A 437 15.68 31.46 12.21
N ALA A 438 16.15 31.35 13.46
CA ALA A 438 17.17 32.29 13.96
C ALA A 438 18.44 31.69 14.56
N THR A 439 18.53 30.38 14.74
CA THR A 439 19.76 29.73 15.23
C THR A 439 20.21 28.72 14.20
N VAL A 440 20.91 29.19 13.17
CA VAL A 440 21.74 28.30 12.33
C VAL A 440 22.86 27.79 13.24
N GLU A 441 22.55 26.80 14.07
CA GLU A 441 23.55 25.90 14.60
C GLU A 441 24.15 25.21 13.38
N GLY A 442 25.46 25.36 13.20
CA GLY A 442 26.16 24.93 11.99
C GLY A 442 25.97 23.44 11.66
N ILE A 443 26.63 22.99 10.59
CA ILE A 443 26.47 21.64 10.05
C ILE A 443 26.62 20.55 11.13
N LYS A 444 25.60 19.70 11.24
CA LYS A 444 25.62 18.55 12.13
C LYS A 444 26.57 17.48 11.58
N PRO A 445 27.34 16.80 12.44
CA PRO A 445 28.36 15.84 12.00
C PRO A 445 27.80 14.53 11.43
N GLY A 446 26.47 14.35 11.40
CA GLY A 446 25.81 13.08 11.08
C GLY A 446 26.18 12.50 9.71
N ALA A 447 26.26 13.33 8.67
CA ALA A 447 26.64 12.88 7.33
C ALA A 447 28.07 12.31 7.30
N ILE A 448 29.02 13.03 7.92
CA ILE A 448 30.43 12.63 8.03
C ILE A 448 30.57 11.40 8.91
N TRP A 449 29.88 11.34 10.05
CA TRP A 449 29.91 10.20 10.94
C TRP A 449 29.41 8.92 10.26
N ILE A 450 28.33 9.00 9.48
CA ILE A 450 27.81 7.86 8.72
C ILE A 450 28.83 7.40 7.69
N ALA A 451 29.41 8.33 6.93
CA ALA A 451 30.42 8.04 5.93
C ALA A 451 31.68 7.41 6.55
N GLN A 452 32.18 7.95 7.67
CA GLN A 452 33.34 7.42 8.40
C GLN A 452 33.10 6.01 8.93
N ARG A 453 31.91 5.75 9.50
CA ARG A 453 31.56 4.41 10.00
C ARG A 453 31.37 3.40 8.88
N ALA A 454 30.87 3.84 7.72
CA ALA A 454 30.80 3.00 6.53
C ALA A 454 32.21 2.72 5.96
N ALA A 455 33.08 3.73 5.91
CA ALA A 455 34.49 3.60 5.49
C ALA A 455 35.24 2.58 6.35
N ARG A 456 35.08 2.67 7.68
CA ARG A 456 35.69 1.70 8.62
C ARG A 456 35.19 0.27 8.42
N ARG A 457 33.95 0.07 7.93
CA ARG A 457 33.41 -1.27 7.64
C ARG A 457 33.88 -1.84 6.31
N LEU A 458 34.03 -0.98 5.30
CA LEU A 458 34.42 -1.40 3.95
C LEU A 458 35.93 -1.42 3.73
N GLY A 459 36.70 -0.73 4.59
CA GLY A 459 38.14 -0.55 4.40
C GLY A 459 38.49 0.45 3.29
N THR A 460 37.50 1.14 2.73
CA THR A 460 37.67 2.10 1.62
C THR A 460 37.06 3.46 1.99
N PRO A 461 37.66 4.59 1.58
CA PRO A 461 37.07 5.91 1.79
C PRO A 461 35.69 6.03 1.13
N ILE A 462 34.76 6.74 1.78
CA ILE A 462 33.42 7.01 1.24
C ILE A 462 33.34 8.46 0.73
N PRO A 463 32.94 8.70 -0.53
CA PRO A 463 32.73 10.04 -1.03
C PRO A 463 31.48 10.67 -0.39
N VAL A 464 31.68 11.84 0.22
CA VAL A 464 30.61 12.75 0.65
C VAL A 464 30.55 13.90 -0.34
N ILE A 465 29.44 14.04 -1.07
CA ILE A 465 29.28 15.01 -2.16
C ILE A 465 28.41 16.17 -1.66
N PRO A 466 28.98 17.37 -1.48
CA PRO A 466 28.21 18.56 -1.13
C PRO A 466 27.33 18.99 -2.32
N VAL A 467 26.08 19.39 -2.06
CA VAL A 467 25.18 19.91 -3.11
C VAL A 467 24.59 21.24 -2.68
N ARG A 468 24.87 22.29 -3.46
CA ARG A 468 24.23 23.60 -3.28
C ARG A 468 22.95 23.65 -4.09
N LEU A 469 21.88 24.13 -3.46
CA LEU A 469 20.58 24.29 -4.09
C LEU A 469 20.29 25.77 -4.25
N ARG A 470 19.76 26.18 -5.41
CA ARG A 470 19.26 27.54 -5.62
C ARG A 470 17.88 27.47 -6.25
N PHE A 471 16.92 28.12 -5.62
CA PHE A 471 15.54 28.17 -6.12
C PHE A 471 15.23 29.57 -6.61
N GLU A 472 14.85 29.68 -7.89
CA GLU A 472 14.31 30.88 -8.52
C GLU A 472 12.81 30.66 -8.80
N GLN A 473 12.10 31.73 -9.21
CA GLN A 473 10.64 31.69 -9.42
C GLN A 473 10.18 30.59 -10.39
N ARG A 474 10.98 30.28 -11.43
CA ARG A 474 10.68 29.24 -12.42
C ARG A 474 11.83 28.25 -12.68
N ALA A 475 12.93 28.38 -11.95
CA ALA A 475 14.09 27.51 -12.11
C ALA A 475 14.56 26.94 -10.77
N ALA A 476 15.20 25.79 -10.81
CA ALA A 476 15.96 25.25 -9.68
C ALA A 476 17.32 24.78 -10.20
N GLN A 477 18.39 25.25 -9.56
CA GLN A 477 19.76 24.89 -9.89
C GLN A 477 20.31 23.96 -8.80
N LEU A 478 20.92 22.86 -9.22
CA LEU A 478 21.63 21.92 -8.36
C LEU A 478 23.10 21.95 -8.75
N ILE A 479 23.95 22.35 -7.83
CA ILE A 479 25.40 22.48 -8.04
C ILE A 479 26.09 21.44 -7.17
N PHE A 480 26.59 20.38 -7.78
CA PHE A 480 27.34 19.32 -7.12
C PHE A 480 28.81 19.74 -7.01
N GLU A 481 29.33 19.77 -5.79
CA GLU A 481 30.72 20.13 -5.51
C GLU A 481 31.63 18.89 -5.54
N PRO A 482 32.95 19.04 -5.73
CA PRO A 482 33.85 17.88 -5.73
C PRO A 482 33.77 17.11 -4.40
N PRO A 483 33.77 15.76 -4.46
CA PRO A 483 33.52 14.93 -3.28
C PRO A 483 34.64 15.05 -2.25
N ILE A 484 34.25 15.05 -0.98
CA ILE A 484 35.15 14.92 0.17
C ILE A 484 35.29 13.42 0.47
N LEU A 485 36.50 12.87 0.33
CA LEU A 485 36.76 11.47 0.63
C LEU A 485 36.93 11.27 2.14
N VAL A 486 35.98 10.58 2.75
CA VAL A 486 35.95 10.34 4.20
C VAL A 486 36.52 8.96 4.50
N SER A 487 37.69 8.92 5.13
CA SER A 487 38.35 7.69 5.59
C SER A 487 37.90 7.29 6.99
N ALA A 488 38.29 6.10 7.46
CA ALA A 488 37.93 5.63 8.80
C ALA A 488 38.52 6.48 9.94
N ASP A 489 39.67 7.12 9.70
CA ASP A 489 40.48 7.80 10.71
C ASP A 489 40.45 9.34 10.58
N CYS A 490 39.62 9.87 9.69
CA CYS A 490 39.48 11.32 9.55
C CYS A 490 38.82 11.95 10.79
N SER A 491 39.22 13.19 11.12
CA SER A 491 38.53 14.01 12.12
C SER A 491 37.12 14.36 11.62
N THR A 492 36.09 13.88 12.32
CA THR A 492 34.68 14.18 11.97
C THR A 492 34.42 15.69 11.96
N VAL A 493 34.99 16.40 12.94
CA VAL A 493 34.81 17.85 13.12
C VAL A 493 35.46 18.63 11.99
N SER A 494 36.73 18.36 11.68
CA SER A 494 37.46 19.06 10.62
C SER A 494 36.84 18.80 9.24
N THR A 495 36.37 17.59 9.01
CA THR A 495 35.71 17.21 7.75
C THR A 495 34.31 17.83 7.63
N ALA A 496 33.58 17.97 8.74
CA ALA A 496 32.30 18.69 8.77
C ALA A 496 32.50 20.20 8.52
N ALA A 497 33.59 20.79 9.02
CA ALA A 497 33.93 22.18 8.72
C ALA A 497 34.25 22.38 7.23
N LEU A 498 34.98 21.45 6.61
CA LEU A 498 35.23 21.46 5.16
C LEU A 498 33.93 21.31 4.36
N LEU A 499 33.01 20.45 4.81
CA LEU A 499 31.69 20.31 4.19
C LEU A 499 30.89 21.62 4.29
N ALA A 500 30.95 22.30 5.42
CA ALA A 500 30.28 23.59 5.64
C ALA A 500 30.84 24.69 4.73
N ASP A 501 32.16 24.77 4.62
CA ASP A 501 32.84 25.68 3.70
C ASP A 501 32.39 25.45 2.23
N ARG A 502 32.36 24.19 1.79
CA ARG A 502 31.90 23.81 0.43
C ARG A 502 30.43 24.16 0.16
N LEU A 503 29.58 24.08 1.19
CA LEU A 503 28.17 24.46 1.10
C LEU A 503 27.96 25.97 1.26
N GLY A 504 29.00 26.73 1.64
CA GLY A 504 28.89 28.17 1.94
C GLY A 504 28.08 28.46 3.21
N VAL A 505 28.12 27.55 4.19
CA VAL A 505 27.42 27.66 5.49
C VAL A 505 28.47 27.82 6.60
N GLN A 506 28.23 28.64 7.63
CA GLN A 506 29.18 28.77 8.74
C GLN A 506 29.31 27.45 9.52
N ALA A 507 30.55 26.96 9.64
CA ALA A 507 30.89 25.77 10.44
C ALA A 507 30.76 26.08 11.95
N LEU A 508 30.35 25.08 12.75
CA LEU A 508 30.36 25.17 14.22
C LEU A 508 31.75 25.57 14.72
N ARG A 509 31.83 26.66 15.51
CA ARG A 509 33.01 26.97 16.32
C ARG A 509 33.18 25.88 17.38
N THR A 510 34.43 25.45 17.49
CA THR A 510 34.99 24.39 18.34
C THR A 510 34.64 24.52 19.81
N THR A 511 33.89 23.55 20.36
CA THR A 511 34.07 22.97 21.71
C THR A 511 33.16 21.75 21.85
N THR A 512 33.44 20.65 21.14
CA THR A 512 32.72 19.40 21.45
C THR A 512 33.59 18.21 21.10
N ASN A 513 34.06 17.52 22.13
CA ASN A 513 34.98 16.39 22.02
C ASN A 513 34.25 15.21 21.36
N THR A 514 34.95 14.32 20.65
CA THR A 514 34.33 13.16 19.96
C THR A 514 33.52 12.25 20.91
N ARG A 515 33.83 12.32 22.22
CA ARG A 515 33.03 11.72 23.31
C ARG A 515 31.67 12.38 23.51
N GLU A 516 31.58 13.70 23.47
CA GLU A 516 30.32 14.43 23.66
C GLU A 516 29.36 14.22 22.48
N ILE A 517 29.84 14.08 21.24
CA ILE A 517 28.98 13.69 20.11
C ILE A 517 28.37 12.29 20.31
N ALA A 518 29.12 11.37 20.93
CA ALA A 518 28.59 10.06 21.31
C ALA A 518 27.59 10.17 22.48
N VAL A 519 27.85 11.02 23.47
CA VAL A 519 26.95 11.25 24.61
C VAL A 519 25.68 12.00 24.20
N GLU A 520 25.76 12.95 23.28
CA GLU A 520 24.63 13.72 22.75
C GLU A 520 23.76 12.88 21.80
N LEU A 521 24.36 11.98 21.02
CA LEU A 521 23.65 11.04 20.15
C LEU A 521 23.17 9.75 20.85
N LEU A 522 23.78 9.35 21.97
CA LEU A 522 23.50 8.06 22.64
C LEU A 522 23.00 8.20 24.08
N GLY A 523 23.00 9.41 24.64
CA GLY A 523 22.49 9.76 25.96
C GLY A 523 23.10 8.99 27.13
N LYS A 524 24.30 8.40 26.94
CA LYS A 524 25.06 7.71 27.99
C LYS A 524 26.56 7.86 27.73
N ASP A 525 27.30 8.19 28.79
CA ASP A 525 28.75 7.97 28.86
C ASP A 525 29.05 6.46 28.77
N PRO A 526 30.21 6.04 28.23
CA PRO A 526 30.53 4.64 27.94
C PRO A 526 30.49 3.72 29.16
#